data_AF-A0A0F9L4R8-F1
#
_entry.id   AF-A0A0F9L4R8-F1
#
_cell.length_a   1.000
_cell.length_b   1.000
_cell.length_c   1.000
_cell.angle_alpha   90.00
_cell.angle_beta   90.00
_cell.angle_gamma   90.00
#
_symmetry.space_group_name_H-M   'P 1'
#
loop_
_entity.id
_entity.type
_entity.pdbx_description
1 polymer ?
#
loop_
_entity_poly.entity_id
_entity_poly.type
_entity_poly.pdbx_seq_one_letter_code
_entity_poly.pdbx_strand_id
1 'polypeptide(L)' 'MIDTPKLVPCRATWARGLEVEWWAWEYDKDKQKYVREGTVVEPWYLMAISRQMLDEGWKLCRAVV' A
#
# COMPACT_ATOMS: atom_id res chain seq x y z
N MET A 1 28.85 -1.23 -9.03
CA MET A 1 27.61 -2.01 -9.16
C MET A 1 26.49 -1.09 -8.72
N ILE A 2 25.46 -0.89 -9.55
CA ILE A 2 24.27 -0.13 -9.13
C ILE A 2 23.48 -1.09 -8.25
N ASP A 3 23.48 -0.89 -6.93
CA ASP A 3 22.59 -1.62 -6.04
C ASP A 3 21.15 -1.36 -6.48
N THR A 4 20.54 -2.39 -7.06
CA THR A 4 19.13 -2.31 -7.46
C THR A 4 18.34 -2.40 -6.16
N PRO A 5 17.51 -1.39 -5.83
CA PRO A 5 16.80 -1.36 -4.57
C PRO A 5 15.98 -2.64 -4.42
N LYS A 6 16.06 -3.27 -3.25
CA LYS A 6 15.29 -4.49 -2.97
C LYS A 6 13.84 -4.12 -2.69
N LEU A 7 13.08 -3.95 -3.77
CA LEU A 7 11.65 -3.68 -3.74
C LEU A 7 10.87 -4.96 -3.43
N VAL A 8 10.01 -4.89 -2.41
CA VAL A 8 9.07 -5.96 -2.05
C VAL A 8 7.66 -5.53 -2.44
N PRO A 9 6.91 -6.36 -3.17
CA PRO A 9 5.54 -6.03 -3.53
C PRO A 9 4.62 -6.13 -2.31
N CYS A 10 3.85 -5.09 -2.07
CA CYS A 10 2.84 -5.00 -1.04
C CYS A 10 1.46 -4.84 -1.69
N ARG A 11 0.43 -5.41 -1.05
CA ARG A 11 -0.95 -5.35 -1.56
C ARG A 11 -1.96 -5.22 -0.44
N ALA A 12 -3.05 -4.51 -0.68
CA ALA A 12 -4.25 -4.56 0.15
C ALA A 12 -5.50 -4.83 -0.71
N THR A 13 -6.45 -5.53 -0.11
CA THR A 13 -7.77 -5.78 -0.70
C THR A 13 -8.84 -5.29 0.26
N TRP A 14 -9.73 -4.47 -0.27
CA TRP A 14 -10.84 -3.85 0.45
C TRP A 14 -12.16 -4.33 -0.14
N ALA A 15 -13.19 -4.44 0.69
CA ALA A 15 -14.54 -4.75 0.23
C ALA A 15 -15.60 -3.89 0.91
N ARG A 16 -16.67 -3.58 0.16
CA ARG A 16 -17.86 -2.86 0.64
C ARG A 16 -19.10 -3.43 -0.04
N GLY A 17 -19.86 -4.25 0.70
CA GLY A 17 -20.96 -5.01 0.11
C GLY A 17 -20.45 -6.01 -0.95
N LEU A 18 -20.82 -5.79 -2.21
CA LEU A 18 -20.36 -6.58 -3.36
C LEU A 18 -19.19 -5.92 -4.12
N GLU A 19 -18.78 -4.72 -3.72
CA GLU A 19 -17.66 -3.98 -4.32
C GLU A 19 -16.33 -4.47 -3.74
N VAL A 20 -15.30 -4.60 -4.59
CA VAL A 20 -13.95 -4.99 -4.21
C VAL A 20 -12.94 -4.05 -4.85
N GLU A 21 -11.93 -3.64 -4.08
CA GLU A 21 -10.85 -2.78 -4.54
C GLU A 21 -9.48 -3.36 -4.16
N TRP A 22 -8.51 -3.25 -5.09
CA TRP A 22 -7.16 -3.78 -4.93
C TRP A 22 -6.12 -2.69 -5.05
N TRP A 23 -5.22 -2.67 -4.07
CA TRP A 23 -4.20 -1.66 -3.91
C TRP A 23 -2.85 -2.33 -3.99
N ALA A 24 -1.93 -1.74 -4.73
CA ALA A 24 -0.58 -2.25 -4.92
C ALA A 24 0.44 -1.13 -4.73
N TRP A 25 1.50 -1.45 -3.99
CA TRP A 25 2.66 -0.59 -3.81
C TRP A 25 3.89 -1.46 -3.59
N GLU A 26 5.04 -0.84 -3.47
CA GLU A 26 6.32 -1.50 -3.22
C GLU A 26 6.92 -0.97 -1.93
N TYR A 27 7.72 -1.79 -1.25
CA TYR A 27 8.52 -1.38 -0.11
C TYR A 27 10.00 -1.55 -0.45
N ASP A 28 10.73 -0.43 -0.51
CA ASP A 28 12.18 -0.39 -0.65
C ASP A 28 12.79 -0.74 0.72
N LYS A 29 13.29 -1.98 0.85
CA LYS A 29 13.87 -2.48 2.09
C LYS A 29 15.15 -1.75 2.49
N ASP A 30 15.92 -1.28 1.51
CA ASP A 30 17.21 -0.67 1.74
C ASP A 30 17.03 0.75 2.28
N LYS A 31 16.01 1.46 1.78
CA LYS A 31 15.68 2.83 2.21
C LYS A 31 14.61 2.90 3.30
N GLN A 32 13.95 1.78 3.59
CA GLN A 32 12.79 1.69 4.47
C GLN A 32 11.64 2.62 4.06
N LYS A 33 11.36 2.71 2.75
CA LYS A 33 10.35 3.61 2.19
C LYS A 33 9.33 2.86 1.35
N TYR A 34 8.10 3.35 1.34
CA TYR A 34 7.09 2.89 0.40
C TYR A 34 7.23 3.61 -0.93
N VAL A 35 6.95 2.90 -2.02
CA VAL A 35 6.99 3.41 -3.39
C VAL A 35 5.69 3.03 -4.08
N ARG A 36 5.08 3.97 -4.79
CA ARG A 36 3.92 3.73 -5.65
C ARG A 36 4.19 4.35 -7.00
N GLU A 37 4.14 3.55 -8.05
CA GLU A 37 4.35 4.00 -9.44
C GLU A 37 5.66 4.81 -9.61
N GLY A 38 6.74 4.33 -8.96
CA GLY A 38 8.06 4.96 -8.99
C GLY A 38 8.22 6.19 -8.07
N THR A 39 7.17 6.63 -7.37
CA THR A 39 7.23 7.76 -6.43
C THR A 39 7.28 7.28 -4.99
N VAL A 40 8.18 7.86 -4.19
CA VAL A 40 8.26 7.59 -2.75
C VAL A 40 7.01 8.14 -2.06
N VAL A 41 6.41 7.31 -1.22
CA VAL A 41 5.23 7.62 -0.43
C VAL A 41 5.59 7.54 1.04
N GLU A 42 5.24 8.59 1.78
CA GLU A 42 5.46 8.61 3.23
C GLU A 42 4.49 7.65 3.95
N PRO A 43 4.92 6.95 5.02
CA PRO A 43 4.08 5.99 5.72
C PRO A 43 2.75 6.56 6.22
N TRP A 44 2.74 7.84 6.63
CA TRP A 44 1.52 8.51 7.11
C TRP A 44 0.47 8.66 6.00
N TYR A 45 0.87 8.75 4.73
CA TYR A 45 -0.06 8.84 3.61
C TYR A 45 -0.83 7.52 3.44
N LEU A 46 -0.14 6.37 3.57
CA LEU A 46 -0.81 5.06 3.56
C LEU A 46 -1.79 4.89 4.72
N MET A 47 -1.45 5.44 5.90
CA MET A 47 -2.34 5.46 7.06
C MET A 47 -3.57 6.35 6.83
N ALA A 48 -3.38 7.55 6.28
CA ALA A 48 -4.47 8.48 5.97
C ALA A 48 -5.45 7.85 4.98
N ILE A 49 -4.94 7.15 3.98
CA ILE A 49 -5.79 6.49 3.01
C ILE A 49 -6.52 5.28 3.62
N SER A 50 -5.82 4.45 4.39
CA SER A 50 -6.45 3.34 5.10
C SER A 50 -7.58 3.84 6.00
N ARG A 51 -7.39 5.01 6.64
CA ARG A 51 -8.42 5.66 7.44
C ARG A 51 -9.61 6.12 6.60
N GLN A 52 -9.35 6.78 5.47
CA GLN A 52 -10.40 7.21 4.54
C GLN A 52 -11.25 6.03 4.06
N MET A 53 -10.62 4.92 3.67
CA MET A 53 -11.33 3.70 3.24
C MET A 53 -12.29 3.20 4.34
N LEU A 54 -11.82 3.15 5.59
CA LEU A 54 -12.66 2.76 6.73
C LEU A 54 -13.84 3.73 6.95
N ASP A 55 -13.59 5.04 6.86
CA ASP A 55 -14.63 6.06 7.03
C ASP A 55 -15.68 6.02 5.89
N GLU A 56 -15.30 5.58 4.69
CA GLU A 56 -16.18 5.32 3.55
C GLU A 56 -16.93 3.96 3.61
N GLY A 57 -16.71 3.20 4.69
CA GLY A 57 -17.38 1.93 4.95
C GLY A 57 -16.72 0.71 4.30
N TRP A 58 -15.52 0.85 3.73
CA TRP A 58 -14.73 -0.28 3.26
C TRP A 58 -14.16 -1.08 4.43
N LYS A 59 -14.04 -2.39 4.23
CA LYS A 59 -13.42 -3.32 5.17
C LYS A 59 -12.14 -3.87 4.57
N LEU A 60 -11.04 -3.82 5.33
CA LEU A 60 -9.80 -4.47 4.94
C LEU A 60 -9.97 -5.99 5.02
N CYS A 61 -9.91 -6.66 3.88
CA CYS A 61 -10.03 -8.12 3.81
C CYS A 61 -8.67 -8.81 3.96
N ARG A 62 -7.63 -8.25 3.34
CA ARG A 62 -6.27 -8.78 3.37
C ARG A 62 -5.27 -7.66 3.12
N ALA A 63 -4.18 -7.67 3.88
CA ALA A 63 -2.99 -6.89 3.59
C ALA A 63 -1.77 -7.82 3.59
N VAL A 64 -0.88 -7.64 2.62
CA VAL A 64 0.46 -8.23 2.59
C VAL A 64 1.42 -7.04 2.47
N VAL A 65 2.14 -6.79 3.55
CA VAL A 65 3.06 -5.65 3.72
C VAL A 65 4.45 -6.17 4.01
#